data_AF-A0A1I8C9U7-F1
#
_entry.id   AF-A0A1I8C9U7-F1
#
_cell.length_a   1.000
_cell.length_b   1.000
_cell.length_c   1.000
_cell.angle_alpha   90.00
_cell.angle_beta   90.00
_cell.angle_gamma   90.00
#
_symmetry.space_group_name_H-M   'P 1'
#
loop_
_entity.id
_entity.type
_entity.pdbx_description
1 polymer ?
#
loop_
_entity_poly.entity_id
_entity_poly.type
_entity_poly.pdbx_seq_one_letter_code
_entity_poly.pdbx_strand_id
1 'polypeptide(L)'
;MDSTQEMILSITKLVKEKNYDEAIVKAENLFKNRIKDHNLFVFAANAYINTAKFGKAKKCFLKGITLSPGKKIAYSGIIKMFDDKQIEASQDTLLAVDKLMHLEVGDPIKVSALTEKRSAMWLDLKMYDKLEDQLADINFLQKLLQSRAYIQFSAKF
;
A
#
# COMPACT_ATOMS: atom_id res chain seq x y z
N MET A 1 19.83 -0.35 25.59
CA MET A 1 18.83 -0.75 24.57
C MET A 1 19.44 -1.89 23.76
N ASP A 2 18.64 -2.75 23.14
CA ASP A 2 19.16 -3.79 22.23
C ASP A 2 19.77 -3.10 21.00
N SER A 3 20.99 -3.48 20.61
CA SER A 3 21.72 -2.92 19.47
C SER A 3 20.88 -2.94 18.18
N THR A 4 20.02 -3.95 18.01
CA THR A 4 19.11 -4.04 16.86
C THR A 4 18.06 -2.91 16.86
N GLN A 5 17.50 -2.57 18.03
CA GLN A 5 16.50 -1.53 18.15
C GLN A 5 17.09 -0.15 17.83
N GLU A 6 18.33 0.10 18.25
CA GLU A 6 19.05 1.33 17.92
C GLU A 6 19.27 1.48 16.40
N MET A 7 19.59 0.39 15.71
CA MET A 7 19.71 0.39 14.24
C MET A 7 18.37 0.67 13.55
N ILE A 8 17.25 0.10 14.04
CA ILE A 8 15.91 0.38 13.50
C ILE A 8 15.51 1.84 13.72
N LEU A 9 15.83 2.40 14.89
CA LEU A 9 15.62 3.82 15.18
C LEU A 9 16.46 4.72 14.27
N SER A 10 17.71 4.34 13.97
CA SER A 10 18.55 5.06 13.01
C SER A 10 17.93 5.07 11.61
N ILE A 11 17.41 3.93 11.12
CA ILE A 11 16.71 3.86 9.82
C ILE A 11 15.48 4.76 9.83
N THR A 12 14.70 4.71 10.90
CA THR A 12 13.51 5.56 11.07
C THR A 12 13.88 7.04 10.99
N LYS A 13 14.97 7.45 11.63
CA LYS A 13 15.48 8.83 11.60
C LYS A 13 15.89 9.23 10.18
N LEU A 14 16.67 8.39 9.48
CA LEU A 14 17.11 8.67 8.10
C LEU A 14 15.93 8.86 7.15
N VAL A 15 14.88 8.03 7.27
CA VAL A 15 13.65 8.19 6.47
C VAL A 15 12.96 9.53 6.75
N LYS A 16 12.89 9.96 8.01
CA LYS A 16 12.32 11.27 8.39
C LYS A 16 13.16 12.44 7.86
N GLU A 17 14.47 12.28 7.81
CA GLU A 17 15.42 13.25 7.27
C GLU A 17 15.54 13.19 5.74
N LYS A 18 14.76 12.34 5.08
CA LYS A 18 14.77 12.10 3.62
C LYS A 18 16.07 11.54 3.07
N ASN A 19 16.92 10.99 3.93
CA ASN A 19 18.15 10.27 3.55
C ASN A 19 17.81 8.82 3.13
N TYR A 20 17.05 8.68 2.04
CA TYR A 20 16.42 7.41 1.68
C TYR A 20 17.41 6.33 1.23
N ASP A 21 18.44 6.68 0.46
CA ASP A 21 19.42 5.69 -0.01
C ASP A 21 20.22 5.09 1.15
N GLU A 22 20.63 5.91 2.12
CA GLU A 22 21.30 5.40 3.33
C GLU A 22 20.36 4.54 4.19
N ALA A 23 19.08 4.97 4.32
CA ALA A 23 18.08 4.18 5.03
C ALA A 23 17.88 2.80 4.39
N ILE A 24 17.89 2.72 3.06
CA ILE A 24 17.80 1.47 2.30
C ILE A 24 19.00 0.59 2.58
N VAL A 25 20.23 1.10 2.49
CA VAL A 25 21.44 0.32 2.73
C VAL A 25 21.43 -0.29 4.14
N LYS A 26 21.08 0.51 5.15
CA LYS A 26 20.99 0.03 6.54
C LYS A 26 19.88 -1.00 6.72
N ALA A 27 18.71 -0.77 6.12
CA ALA A 27 17.60 -1.73 6.16
C ALA A 27 17.96 -3.07 5.48
N GLU A 28 18.59 -3.05 4.31
CA GLU A 28 19.03 -4.25 3.60
C GLU A 28 20.06 -5.06 4.41
N ASN A 29 20.93 -4.40 5.16
CA ASN A 29 21.84 -5.09 6.07
C ASN A 29 21.10 -5.78 7.22
N LEU A 30 20.06 -5.15 7.80
CA LEU A 30 19.23 -5.80 8.82
C LEU A 30 18.40 -6.96 8.26
N PHE A 31 17.96 -6.88 7.00
CA PHE A 31 17.22 -7.97 6.37
C PHE A 31 18.04 -9.27 6.26
N LYS A 32 19.35 -9.16 6.02
CA LYS A 32 20.27 -10.32 6.00
C LYS A 32 20.27 -11.09 7.33
N ASN A 33 20.06 -10.38 8.43
CA ASN A 33 20.01 -10.94 9.78
C ASN A 33 18.62 -11.47 10.16
N ARG A 34 17.67 -11.55 9.20
CA ARG A 34 16.31 -12.09 9.39
C ARG A 34 15.53 -11.40 10.51
N ILE A 35 15.78 -10.12 10.75
CA ILE A 35 15.08 -9.32 11.75
C ILE A 35 13.56 -9.33 11.50
N LYS A 36 12.80 -9.57 12.56
CA LYS A 36 11.32 -9.67 12.55
C LYS A 36 10.69 -8.43 13.20
N ASP A 37 10.89 -7.27 12.60
CA ASP A 37 10.30 -6.02 13.09
C ASP A 37 9.40 -5.37 12.04
N HIS A 38 8.13 -5.16 12.38
CA HIS A 38 7.16 -4.56 11.48
C HIS A 38 7.55 -3.14 11.04
N ASN A 39 8.05 -2.32 11.97
CA ASN A 39 8.35 -0.91 11.69
C ASN A 39 9.53 -0.80 10.73
N LEU A 40 10.55 -1.64 10.89
CA LEU A 40 11.68 -1.73 9.96
C LEU A 40 11.21 -1.90 8.52
N PHE A 41 10.31 -2.86 8.27
CA PHE A 41 9.77 -3.09 6.92
C PHE A 41 8.91 -1.91 6.43
N VAL A 42 8.12 -1.29 7.29
CA VAL A 42 7.33 -0.10 6.91
C VAL A 42 8.21 1.09 6.55
N PHE A 43 9.24 1.39 7.34
CA PHE A 43 10.16 2.50 7.04
C PHE A 43 11.01 2.22 5.80
N ALA A 44 11.47 0.97 5.62
CA ALA A 44 12.15 0.58 4.39
C ALA A 44 11.24 0.71 3.16
N ALA A 45 9.96 0.33 3.27
CA ALA A 45 8.99 0.53 2.20
C ALA A 45 8.86 2.00 1.81
N ASN A 46 8.76 2.90 2.79
CA ASN A 46 8.71 4.34 2.55
C ASN A 46 9.98 4.86 1.86
N ALA A 47 11.16 4.39 2.26
CA ALA A 47 12.41 4.75 1.59
C ALA A 47 12.44 4.26 0.13
N TYR A 48 11.96 3.04 -0.12
CA TYR A 48 11.85 2.50 -1.47
C TYR A 48 10.85 3.25 -2.35
N ILE A 49 9.71 3.70 -1.80
CA ILE A 49 8.75 4.54 -2.54
C ILE A 49 9.42 5.84 -3.00
N ASN A 50 10.13 6.51 -2.09
CA ASN A 50 10.79 7.79 -2.39
C ASN A 50 12.00 7.67 -3.33
N THR A 51 12.44 6.44 -3.62
CA THR A 51 13.48 6.14 -4.60
C THR A 51 12.94 5.39 -5.82
N ALA A 52 11.61 5.43 -6.02
CA ALA A 52 10.88 4.80 -7.12
C ALA A 52 11.06 3.27 -7.26
N LYS A 53 11.52 2.60 -6.21
CA LYS A 53 11.73 1.14 -6.14
C LYS A 53 10.45 0.43 -5.69
N PHE A 54 9.34 0.64 -6.40
CA PHE A 54 7.99 0.23 -5.96
C PHE A 54 7.83 -1.28 -5.72
N GLY A 55 8.46 -2.12 -6.53
CA GLY A 55 8.43 -3.58 -6.31
C GLY A 55 9.05 -3.99 -4.96
N LYS A 56 10.14 -3.33 -4.53
CA LYS A 56 10.76 -3.57 -3.22
C LYS A 56 9.91 -3.00 -2.08
N ALA A 57 9.29 -1.83 -2.29
CA ALA A 57 8.36 -1.25 -1.32
C ALA A 57 7.16 -2.17 -1.04
N LYS A 58 6.51 -2.68 -2.09
CA LYS A 58 5.39 -3.64 -1.96
C LYS A 58 5.82 -4.88 -1.17
N LYS A 59 6.97 -5.48 -1.49
CA LYS A 59 7.52 -6.64 -0.75
C LYS A 59 7.74 -6.33 0.73
N CYS A 60 8.23 -5.13 1.05
CA CYS A 60 8.42 -4.73 2.44
C CYS A 60 7.08 -4.58 3.18
N PHE A 61 6.07 -3.94 2.60
CA PHE A 61 4.75 -3.87 3.23
C PHE A 61 4.12 -5.24 3.43
N LEU A 62 4.19 -6.14 2.44
CA LEU A 62 3.69 -7.51 2.57
C LEU A 62 4.39 -8.27 3.70
N LYS A 63 5.70 -8.06 3.88
CA LYS A 63 6.43 -8.63 5.00
C LYS A 63 5.98 -8.02 6.34
N GLY A 64 5.77 -6.71 6.39
CA GLY A 64 5.22 -6.00 7.55
C GLY A 64 3.83 -6.51 7.95
N ILE A 65 2.95 -6.76 6.98
CA ILE A 65 1.62 -7.36 7.16
C ILE A 65 1.75 -8.76 7.77
N THR A 66 2.64 -9.59 7.22
CA THR A 66 2.88 -10.96 7.72
C THR A 66 3.33 -10.96 9.18
N LEU A 67 4.16 -9.99 9.58
CA LEU A 67 4.69 -9.88 10.94
C LEU A 67 3.69 -9.29 11.94
N SER A 68 2.76 -8.47 11.49
CA SER A 68 1.78 -7.80 12.36
C SER A 68 0.47 -7.56 11.62
N PRO A 69 -0.36 -8.60 11.44
CA PRO A 69 -1.56 -8.53 10.59
C PRO A 69 -2.65 -7.60 11.13
N GLY A 70 -2.60 -7.21 12.41
CA GLY A 70 -3.50 -6.21 13.00
C GLY A 70 -3.07 -4.75 12.82
N LYS A 71 -1.85 -4.50 12.31
CA LYS A 71 -1.35 -3.13 12.12
C LYS A 71 -1.78 -2.58 10.76
N LYS A 72 -2.62 -1.55 10.80
CA LYS A 72 -3.24 -0.90 9.63
C LYS A 72 -2.23 -0.29 8.65
N ILE A 73 -1.11 0.24 9.16
CA ILE A 73 -0.17 1.08 8.40
C ILE A 73 0.39 0.41 7.13
N ALA A 74 0.71 -0.88 7.19
CA ALA A 74 1.28 -1.58 6.03
C ALA A 74 0.22 -1.84 4.94
N TYR A 75 -1.03 -2.10 5.32
CA TYR A 75 -2.14 -2.19 4.38
C TYR A 75 -2.41 -0.82 3.73
N SER A 76 -2.50 0.23 4.54
CA SER A 76 -2.67 1.60 4.03
C SER A 76 -1.53 2.00 3.08
N GLY A 77 -0.30 1.56 3.35
CA GLY A 77 0.85 1.76 2.47
C GLY A 77 0.65 1.14 1.08
N ILE A 78 0.27 -0.14 1.00
CA ILE A 78 0.02 -0.82 -0.28
C ILE A 78 -1.13 -0.15 -1.05
N ILE A 79 -2.22 0.18 -0.35
CA ILE A 79 -3.39 0.81 -0.96
C ILE A 79 -3.03 2.20 -1.50
N LYS A 80 -2.25 2.99 -0.75
CA LYS A 80 -1.76 4.28 -1.22
C LYS A 80 -0.88 4.16 -2.46
N MET A 81 0.02 3.17 -2.51
CA MET A 81 0.84 2.93 -3.70
C MET A 81 -0.02 2.65 -4.94
N PHE A 82 -1.14 1.94 -4.77
CA PHE A 82 -2.10 1.71 -5.85
C PHE A 82 -2.83 3.00 -6.27
N ASP A 83 -3.29 3.80 -5.30
CA ASP A 83 -3.94 5.08 -5.56
C ASP A 83 -3.00 6.02 -6.33
N ASP A 84 -1.74 6.09 -5.89
CA ASP A 84 -0.67 6.90 -6.47
C ASP A 84 -0.12 6.33 -7.80
N LYS A 85 -0.71 5.25 -8.34
CA LYS A 85 -0.32 4.59 -9.60
C LYS A 85 1.13 4.07 -9.63
N GLN A 86 1.68 3.78 -8.46
CA GLN A 86 3.03 3.22 -8.30
C GLN A 86 3.04 1.70 -8.48
N ILE A 87 1.89 1.06 -8.26
CA ILE A 87 1.66 -0.37 -8.49
C ILE A 87 0.29 -0.58 -9.13
N GLU A 88 0.15 -1.66 -9.87
CA GLU A 88 -1.12 -2.10 -10.44
C GLU A 88 -1.98 -2.83 -9.40
N ALA A 89 -3.27 -2.96 -9.71
CA ALA A 89 -4.15 -3.86 -8.96
C ALA A 89 -3.61 -5.29 -9.02
N SER A 90 -3.70 -6.01 -7.92
CA SER A 90 -3.33 -7.43 -7.82
C SER A 90 -4.11 -8.09 -6.69
N GLN A 91 -4.04 -9.42 -6.57
CA GLN A 91 -4.66 -10.13 -5.45
C GLN A 91 -4.12 -9.65 -4.09
N ASP A 92 -2.84 -9.30 -4.02
CA ASP A 92 -2.23 -8.73 -2.81
C ASP A 92 -2.86 -7.38 -2.40
N THR A 93 -3.14 -6.50 -3.37
CA THR A 93 -3.72 -5.19 -3.09
C THR A 93 -5.18 -5.34 -2.68
N LEU A 94 -5.93 -6.25 -3.31
CA LEU A 94 -7.29 -6.60 -2.90
C LEU A 94 -7.33 -7.13 -1.47
N LEU A 95 -6.49 -8.10 -1.15
CA LEU A 95 -6.39 -8.65 0.20
C LEU A 95 -6.03 -7.56 1.22
N ALA A 96 -5.16 -6.61 0.85
CA ALA A 96 -4.84 -5.50 1.72
C ALA A 96 -6.05 -4.58 1.99
N VAL A 97 -6.86 -4.29 0.97
CA VAL A 97 -8.11 -3.52 1.13
C VAL A 97 -9.10 -4.28 2.00
N ASP A 98 -9.38 -5.55 1.72
CA ASP A 98 -10.34 -6.35 2.49
C ASP A 98 -9.94 -6.49 3.97
N LYS A 99 -8.65 -6.71 4.24
CA LYS A 99 -8.14 -6.75 5.62
C LYS A 99 -8.24 -5.41 6.31
N LEU A 100 -7.92 -4.31 5.62
CA LEU A 100 -8.05 -2.98 6.23
C LEU A 100 -9.52 -2.62 6.49
N MET A 101 -10.44 -2.97 5.59
CA MET A 101 -11.89 -2.81 5.80
C MET A 101 -12.36 -3.53 7.06
N HIS A 102 -11.93 -4.77 7.25
CA HIS A 102 -12.26 -5.52 8.45
C HIS A 102 -11.73 -4.86 9.74
N LEU A 103 -10.51 -4.32 9.71
CA LEU A 103 -9.91 -3.59 10.84
C LEU A 103 -10.52 -2.20 11.08
N GLU A 104 -11.26 -1.67 10.11
CA GLU A 104 -11.95 -0.36 10.15
C GLU A 104 -13.47 -0.52 10.20
N VAL A 105 -14.01 -1.71 10.51
CA VAL A 105 -15.46 -2.00 10.48
C VAL A 105 -16.30 -1.05 11.36
N GLY A 106 -15.70 -0.48 12.41
CA GLY A 106 -16.35 0.52 13.28
C GLY A 106 -16.36 1.95 12.73
N ASP A 107 -15.77 2.20 11.55
CA ASP A 107 -15.69 3.51 10.90
C ASP A 107 -16.33 3.41 9.49
N PRO A 108 -17.65 3.67 9.39
CA PRO A 108 -18.38 3.53 8.13
C PRO A 108 -17.83 4.42 7.00
N ILE A 109 -17.29 5.58 7.34
CA ILE A 109 -16.72 6.53 6.37
C ILE A 109 -15.47 5.91 5.72
N LYS A 110 -14.58 5.33 6.53
CA LYS A 110 -13.41 4.62 6.00
C LYS A 110 -13.79 3.37 5.22
N VAL A 111 -14.75 2.59 5.70
CA VAL A 111 -15.23 1.38 4.99
C VAL A 111 -15.81 1.76 3.63
N SER A 112 -16.57 2.84 3.55
CA SER A 112 -17.09 3.35 2.27
C SER A 112 -15.94 3.74 1.33
N ALA A 113 -14.96 4.52 1.81
CA ALA A 113 -13.81 4.90 1.00
C ALA A 113 -13.00 3.69 0.51
N LEU A 114 -12.82 2.67 1.34
CA LEU A 114 -12.13 1.43 0.96
C LEU A 114 -12.95 0.59 -0.02
N THR A 115 -14.28 0.63 0.07
CA THR A 115 -15.17 -0.01 -0.89
C THR A 115 -14.96 0.56 -2.29
N GLU A 116 -14.88 1.89 -2.43
CA GLU A 116 -14.58 2.53 -3.73
C GLU A 116 -13.23 2.05 -4.30
N LYS A 117 -12.21 1.97 -3.45
CA LYS A 117 -10.87 1.49 -3.87
C LYS A 117 -10.90 0.02 -4.31
N ARG A 118 -11.62 -0.83 -3.59
CA ARG A 118 -11.79 -2.24 -3.94
C ARG A 118 -12.48 -2.39 -5.29
N SER A 119 -13.55 -1.64 -5.54
CA SER A 119 -14.24 -1.65 -6.82
C SER A 119 -13.35 -1.17 -7.97
N ALA A 120 -12.49 -0.18 -7.71
CA ALA A 120 -11.50 0.26 -8.68
C ALA A 120 -10.46 -0.83 -9.00
N MET A 121 -10.07 -1.66 -8.01
CA MET A 121 -9.23 -2.82 -8.24
C MET A 121 -9.96 -3.94 -9.00
N TRP A 122 -11.24 -4.21 -8.69
CA TRP A 122 -12.05 -5.18 -9.43
C TRP A 122 -12.18 -4.79 -10.90
N LEU A 123 -12.41 -3.51 -11.19
CA LEU A 123 -12.44 -3.00 -12.55
C LEU A 123 -11.11 -3.23 -13.27
N ASP A 124 -9.98 -2.83 -12.66
CA ASP A 124 -8.63 -3.02 -13.23
C ASP A 124 -8.33 -4.51 -13.49
N LEU A 125 -8.81 -5.40 -12.60
CA LEU A 125 -8.64 -6.85 -12.68
C LEU A 125 -9.72 -7.55 -13.52
N LYS A 126 -10.64 -6.80 -14.13
CA LYS A 126 -11.76 -7.31 -14.94
C LYS A 126 -12.68 -8.28 -14.19
N MET A 127 -12.81 -8.11 -12.88
CA MET A 127 -13.71 -8.87 -12.00
C MET A 127 -15.10 -8.24 -12.01
N TYR A 128 -15.77 -8.29 -13.17
CA TYR A 128 -17.05 -7.60 -13.38
C TYR A 128 -18.21 -8.21 -12.57
N ASP A 129 -18.13 -9.51 -12.28
CA ASP A 129 -19.10 -10.22 -11.42
C ASP A 129 -19.19 -9.59 -10.02
N LYS A 130 -18.07 -9.05 -9.51
CA LYS A 130 -18.03 -8.39 -8.20
C LYS A 130 -18.58 -6.97 -8.20
N LEU A 131 -18.80 -6.39 -9.37
CA LEU A 131 -19.34 -5.05 -9.53
C LEU A 131 -20.87 -5.05 -9.66
N GLU A 132 -21.52 -6.19 -9.85
CA GLU A 132 -22.96 -6.29 -10.17
C GLU A 132 -23.87 -5.46 -9.27
N ASP A 133 -23.73 -5.57 -7.94
CA ASP A 133 -24.54 -4.80 -6.98
C ASP A 133 -24.29 -3.28 -7.08
N GLN A 134 -23.11 -2.88 -7.56
CA GLN A 134 -22.68 -1.48 -7.68
C GLN A 134 -22.90 -0.92 -9.09
N LEU A 135 -23.10 -1.78 -10.09
CA LEU A 135 -23.40 -1.40 -11.48
C LEU A 135 -24.82 -0.80 -11.60
N ALA A 136 -25.69 -1.02 -10.61
CA ALA A 136 -27.01 -0.40 -10.55
C ALA A 136 -26.95 1.10 -10.21
N ASP A 137 -25.86 1.58 -9.59
CA ASP A 137 -25.66 3.00 -9.29
C ASP A 137 -24.84 3.68 -10.41
N ILE A 138 -25.56 4.36 -11.30
CA ILE A 138 -24.96 5.06 -12.45
C ILE A 138 -23.97 6.16 -12.02
N ASN A 139 -24.20 6.82 -10.88
CA ASN A 139 -23.31 7.89 -10.40
C ASN A 139 -21.99 7.29 -9.90
N PHE A 140 -22.09 6.15 -9.19
CA PHE A 140 -20.91 5.39 -8.77
C PHE A 140 -20.08 4.94 -9.98
N LEU A 141 -20.72 4.38 -11.00
CA LEU A 141 -20.02 3.95 -12.21
C LEU A 141 -19.36 5.11 -12.96
N GLN A 142 -20.04 6.24 -13.09
CA GLN A 142 -19.47 7.44 -13.70
C GLN A 142 -18.23 7.91 -12.94
N LYS A 143 -18.29 7.98 -11.61
CA LYS A 143 -17.14 8.36 -10.76
C LYS A 143 -15.99 7.36 -10.91
N LEU A 144 -16.30 6.06 -10.90
CA LEU A 144 -15.33 4.98 -11.04
C LEU A 144 -14.60 5.07 -12.38
N LEU A 145 -15.35 5.20 -13.47
CA LEU A 145 -14.80 5.32 -14.82
C LEU A 145 -14.01 6.62 -14.99
N GLN A 146 -14.49 7.76 -14.49
CA GLN A 146 -13.76 9.04 -14.56
C GLN A 146 -12.39 8.97 -13.87
N SER A 147 -12.33 8.33 -12.69
CA SER A 147 -11.07 8.12 -11.95
C SER A 147 -10.02 7.31 -12.74
N ARG A 148 -10.46 6.60 -13.79
CA ARG A 148 -9.63 5.80 -14.69
C ARG A 148 -9.48 6.39 -16.09
N ALA A 149 -10.46 7.14 -16.58
CA ALA A 149 -10.50 7.71 -17.93
C ALA A 149 -9.60 8.95 -18.09
N TYR A 150 -9.38 9.74 -17.04
CA TYR A 150 -8.41 10.85 -17.05
C TYR A 150 -6.96 10.39 -17.36
N ILE A 151 -6.72 9.07 -17.34
CA ILE A 151 -5.42 8.43 -17.57
C ILE A 151 -5.20 8.08 -19.06
N GLN A 152 -6.26 7.94 -19.88
CA GLN A 152 -6.09 7.66 -21.32
C GLN A 152 -5.86 8.92 -22.18
N PHE A 153 -6.35 10.08 -21.76
CA PHE A 153 -6.20 11.34 -22.53
C PHE A 153 -4.94 12.15 -22.16
N SER A 154 -4.31 11.90 -21.01
CA SER A 154 -3.08 12.60 -20.58
C SER A 154 -1.77 11.92 -20.99
N ALA A 155 -1.83 10.70 -21.53
CA ALA A 155 -0.66 9.95 -22.02
C ALA A 155 -0.40 10.10 -23.52
N LYS A 156 -1.10 11.01 -24.19
CA LYS A 156 -0.86 11.41 -25.59
C LYS A 156 -0.89 12.92 -25.68
N PHE A 157 0.25 13.58 -25.51
CA PHE A 157 0.72 14.76 -26.26
C PHE A 157 2.19 14.98 -25.92
#